data_AF-A0A485A8N3-F1
#
_entry.id   AF-A0A485A8N3-F1
#
_cell.length_a   1.000
_cell.length_b   1.000
_cell.length_c   1.000
_cell.angle_alpha   90.00
_cell.angle_beta   90.00
_cell.angle_gamma   90.00
#
_symmetry.space_group_name_H-M   'P 1'
#
loop_
_entity.id
_entity.type
_entity.pdbx_description
1 polymer ?
#
loop_
_entity_poly.entity_id
_entity_poly.type
_entity_poly.pdbx_seq_one_letter_code
_entity_poly.pdbx_strand_id
1 'polypeptide(L)'
;MGYRHSLAHISGGVDGVTTRDYSGRLGAKPQIDAKEEIRRSVDFLKSYLKTYPFIKSLVLGISGGQDSTLTGKLCQLAINELRSETGDNALQFIAVRLPYGVQFDEQDCQDAIAFIQPDRVLTVNIKAAVLASEQALREAGIRAERLCSRQ
;
A
#
# COMPACT_ATOMS: atom_id res chain seq x y z
N MET A 1 -56.65 41.34 7.93
CA MET A 1 -55.63 40.93 8.92
C MET A 1 -55.68 39.41 9.02
N GLY A 2 -54.74 38.58 8.57
CA GLY A 2 -53.43 38.78 7.95
C GLY A 2 -52.98 37.45 7.30
N TYR A 3 -52.31 37.59 6.15
CA TYR A 3 -51.33 36.72 5.50
C TYR A 3 -51.54 35.19 5.40
N ARG A 4 -51.92 34.77 4.18
CA ARG A 4 -51.51 33.49 3.58
C ARG A 4 -50.01 33.54 3.28
N HIS A 5 -49.23 32.54 3.72
CA HIS A 5 -47.89 32.30 3.19
C HIS A 5 -47.80 30.91 2.56
N SER A 6 -47.35 30.94 1.31
CA SER A 6 -47.09 29.85 0.39
C SER A 6 -45.94 28.96 0.87
N LEU A 7 -45.99 27.69 0.43
CA LEU A 7 -44.91 26.71 0.51
C LEU A 7 -43.55 27.27 0.08
N ALA A 8 -42.52 26.89 0.82
CA ALA A 8 -41.19 26.66 0.29
C ALA A 8 -40.69 25.32 0.84
N HIS A 9 -40.92 24.24 0.07
CA HIS A 9 -40.15 23.01 0.23
C HIS A 9 -38.69 23.37 -0.10
N ILE A 10 -37.85 23.44 0.92
CA ILE A 10 -36.40 23.59 0.74
C ILE A 10 -35.88 22.21 0.31
N SER A 11 -35.89 21.93 -0.99
CA SER A 11 -35.03 20.92 -1.60
C SER A 11 -33.61 21.49 -1.65
N GLY A 12 -32.97 21.58 -0.49
CA GLY A 12 -31.54 21.84 -0.38
C GLY A 12 -30.81 20.59 -0.83
N GLY A 13 -30.33 20.59 -2.08
CA GLY A 13 -29.40 19.60 -2.57
C GLY A 13 -28.15 19.62 -1.71
N VAL A 14 -27.98 18.59 -0.88
CA VAL A 14 -26.64 18.15 -0.54
C VAL A 14 -26.07 17.58 -1.83
N ASP A 15 -25.00 18.15 -2.36
CA ASP A 15 -24.15 17.49 -3.37
C ASP A 15 -23.48 16.30 -2.68
N GLY A 16 -24.31 15.30 -2.37
CA GLY A 16 -23.93 14.09 -1.67
C GLY A 16 -23.30 13.17 -2.68
N VAL A 17 -21.97 13.13 -2.69
CA VAL A 17 -21.23 12.04 -3.32
C VAL A 17 -21.75 10.73 -2.70
N THR A 18 -22.61 10.04 -3.43
CA THR A 18 -23.24 8.81 -2.95
C THR A 18 -22.21 7.68 -2.95
N THR A 19 -22.37 6.66 -2.12
CA THR A 19 -21.44 5.51 -2.06
C THR A 19 -21.18 4.85 -3.43
N ARG A 20 -22.14 4.93 -4.36
CA ARG A 20 -21.97 4.45 -5.75
C ARG A 20 -20.97 5.28 -6.57
N ASP A 21 -20.89 6.58 -6.31
CA ASP A 21 -19.96 7.49 -6.98
C ASP A 21 -18.51 7.22 -6.55
N TYR A 22 -18.29 6.99 -5.24
CA TYR A 22 -16.97 6.60 -4.72
C TYR A 22 -16.47 5.25 -5.28
N SER A 23 -17.33 4.22 -5.34
CA SER A 23 -16.95 2.92 -5.89
C SER A 23 -16.58 2.99 -7.37
N GLY A 24 -17.28 3.81 -8.15
CA GLY A 24 -16.97 4.05 -9.56
C GLY A 24 -15.60 4.69 -9.77
N ARG A 25 -15.24 5.68 -8.93
CA ARG A 25 -13.94 6.36 -8.98
C ARG A 25 -12.77 5.47 -8.57
N LEU A 26 -12.98 4.57 -7.62
CA LEU A 26 -11.97 3.61 -7.15
C LEU A 26 -11.89 2.35 -8.01
N GLY A 27 -12.82 2.17 -8.95
CA GLY A 27 -12.91 0.95 -9.78
C GLY A 27 -13.26 -0.30 -8.98
N ALA A 28 -13.89 -0.15 -7.81
CA ALA A 28 -14.26 -1.26 -6.95
C ALA A 28 -15.46 -2.01 -7.53
N LYS A 29 -15.29 -3.32 -7.76
CA LYS A 29 -16.36 -4.20 -8.24
C LYS A 29 -17.19 -4.70 -7.04
N PRO A 30 -18.52 -4.83 -7.18
CA PRO A 30 -19.36 -5.38 -6.11
C PRO A 30 -19.09 -6.87 -5.84
N GLN A 31 -18.54 -7.59 -6.82
CA GLN A 31 -18.11 -8.98 -6.70
C GLN A 31 -16.86 -9.19 -7.55
N ILE A 32 -15.92 -10.00 -7.06
CA ILE A 32 -14.68 -10.35 -7.75
C ILE A 32 -14.50 -11.87 -7.80
N ASP A 33 -13.84 -12.36 -8.86
CA ASP A 33 -13.23 -13.69 -8.85
C ASP A 33 -11.76 -13.55 -8.40
N ALA A 34 -11.40 -14.20 -7.30
CA ALA A 34 -10.08 -14.04 -6.70
C ALA A 34 -8.95 -14.53 -7.62
N LYS A 35 -9.17 -15.59 -8.42
CA LYS A 35 -8.15 -16.12 -9.32
C LYS A 35 -7.93 -15.18 -10.50
N GLU A 36 -9.01 -14.62 -11.04
CA GLU A 36 -8.96 -13.64 -12.12
C GLU A 36 -8.24 -12.36 -11.66
N GLU A 37 -8.57 -11.83 -10.48
CA GLU A 37 -7.91 -10.61 -9.99
C GLU A 37 -6.42 -10.85 -9.68
N ILE A 38 -6.03 -12.02 -9.16
CA ILE A 38 -4.62 -12.40 -9.03
C ILE A 38 -3.92 -12.38 -10.39
N ARG A 39 -4.50 -13.00 -11.43
CA ARG A 39 -3.92 -13.00 -12.77
C ARG A 39 -3.77 -11.59 -13.31
N ARG A 40 -4.84 -10.79 -13.23
CA ARG A 40 -4.86 -9.41 -13.69
C ARG A 40 -3.75 -8.58 -13.04
N SER A 41 -3.56 -8.70 -11.72
CA SER A 41 -2.47 -8.02 -11.01
C SER A 41 -1.08 -8.48 -11.44
N VAL A 42 -0.87 -9.80 -11.58
CA VAL A 42 0.41 -10.36 -12.02
C VAL A 42 0.74 -9.94 -13.45
N ASP A 43 -0.23 -10.04 -14.36
CA ASP A 43 -0.04 -9.67 -15.77
C ASP A 43 0.18 -8.18 -15.94
N PHE A 44 -0.47 -7.35 -15.12
CA PHE A 44 -0.20 -5.91 -15.07
C PHE A 44 1.27 -5.63 -14.67
N LEU A 45 1.77 -6.23 -13.58
CA LEU A 45 3.16 -6.05 -13.14
C LEU A 45 4.15 -6.52 -14.20
N LYS A 46 3.92 -7.69 -14.81
CA LYS A 46 4.77 -8.22 -15.89
C LYS A 46 4.76 -7.30 -17.11
N SER A 47 3.59 -6.79 -17.50
CA SER A 47 3.46 -5.88 -18.64
C SER A 47 4.24 -4.58 -18.41
N TYR A 48 4.23 -4.06 -17.19
CA TYR A 48 5.01 -2.88 -16.83
C TYR A 48 6.53 -3.14 -16.95
N LEU A 49 7.02 -4.25 -16.41
CA LEU A 49 8.44 -4.64 -16.49
C LEU A 49 8.89 -4.93 -17.94
N LYS A 50 8.03 -5.53 -18.77
CA LYS A 50 8.29 -5.73 -20.20
C LYS A 50 8.35 -4.42 -20.97
N THR A 51 7.49 -3.45 -20.60
CA THR A 51 7.47 -2.11 -21.22
C THR A 51 8.74 -1.32 -20.89
N TYR A 52 9.27 -1.47 -19.67
CA TYR A 52 10.44 -0.76 -19.19
C TYR A 52 11.57 -1.74 -18.81
N PRO A 53 12.28 -2.32 -19.80
CA PRO A 53 13.20 -3.44 -19.58
C PRO A 53 14.45 -3.09 -18.75
N PHE A 54 14.73 -1.79 -18.54
CA PHE A 54 15.78 -1.33 -17.63
C PHE A 54 15.43 -1.53 -16.16
N ILE A 55 14.14 -1.69 -15.82
CA ILE A 55 13.70 -2.00 -14.46
C ILE A 55 13.89 -3.50 -14.23
N LYS A 56 14.80 -3.83 -13.31
CA LYS A 56 15.11 -5.22 -12.95
C LYS A 56 14.60 -5.64 -11.58
N SER A 57 14.13 -4.70 -10.76
CA SER A 57 13.68 -5.02 -9.41
C SER A 57 12.35 -4.39 -9.07
N LEU A 58 11.50 -5.17 -8.42
CA LEU A 58 10.38 -4.66 -7.64
C LEU A 58 10.79 -4.62 -6.17
N VAL A 59 10.50 -3.52 -5.48
CA VAL A 59 10.88 -3.31 -4.07
C VAL A 59 9.64 -2.95 -3.27
N LEU A 60 9.43 -3.63 -2.13
CA LEU A 60 8.27 -3.37 -1.27
C LEU A 60 8.64 -3.49 0.22
N GLY A 61 8.13 -2.54 1.01
CA GLY A 61 8.17 -2.61 2.47
C GLY A 61 7.22 -3.70 3.01
N ILE A 62 7.73 -4.65 3.79
CA ILE A 62 6.93 -5.72 4.41
C ILE A 62 6.72 -5.40 5.88
N SER A 63 5.45 -5.22 6.28
CA SER A 63 5.06 -4.94 7.66
C SER A 63 4.47 -6.14 8.39
N GLY A 64 4.18 -7.25 7.70
CA GLY A 64 3.42 -8.38 8.26
C GLY A 64 1.90 -8.26 8.08
N GLY A 65 1.39 -7.09 7.66
CA GLY A 65 -0.04 -6.89 7.39
C GLY A 65 -0.51 -7.52 6.07
N GLN A 66 -1.83 -7.72 5.94
CA GLN A 66 -2.48 -8.35 4.79
C GLN A 66 -2.08 -7.71 3.45
N ASP A 67 -2.12 -6.38 3.35
CA ASP A 67 -1.87 -5.65 2.11
C ASP A 67 -0.45 -5.86 1.60
N SER A 68 0.54 -5.68 2.48
CA SER A 68 1.95 -5.87 2.14
C SER A 68 2.26 -7.33 1.80
N THR A 69 1.58 -8.27 2.47
CA THR A 69 1.75 -9.71 2.23
C THR A 69 1.19 -10.12 0.87
N LEU A 70 -0.04 -9.71 0.56
CA LEU A 70 -0.67 -9.98 -0.73
C LEU A 70 0.13 -9.35 -1.87
N THR A 71 0.46 -8.06 -1.74
CA THR A 71 1.22 -7.33 -2.77
C THR A 71 2.60 -7.96 -2.98
N GLY A 72 3.30 -8.30 -1.90
CA GLY A 72 4.60 -8.97 -1.97
C GLY A 72 4.52 -10.32 -2.68
N LYS A 73 3.48 -11.11 -2.42
CA LYS A 73 3.28 -12.40 -3.09
C LYS A 73 3.03 -12.24 -4.58
N LEU A 74 2.19 -11.26 -4.97
CA LEU A 74 1.92 -10.95 -6.38
C LEU A 74 3.19 -10.49 -7.10
N CYS A 75 4.01 -9.65 -6.46
CA CYS A 75 5.31 -9.23 -6.99
C CYS A 75 6.25 -10.41 -7.22
N GLN A 76 6.40 -11.31 -6.24
CA GLN A 76 7.27 -12.48 -6.40
C GLN A 76 6.77 -13.43 -7.48
N LEU A 77 5.46 -13.66 -7.57
CA LEU A 77 4.86 -14.47 -8.64
C LEU A 77 5.14 -13.86 -10.02
N ALA A 78 4.94 -12.55 -10.18
CA ALA A 78 5.22 -11.84 -11.42
C ALA A 78 6.69 -11.96 -11.84
N ILE A 79 7.62 -11.79 -10.90
CA ILE A 79 9.06 -11.95 -11.15
C ILE A 79 9.40 -13.39 -11.53
N ASN A 80 8.88 -14.39 -10.81
CA ASN A 80 9.14 -15.80 -11.11
C ASN A 80 8.66 -16.19 -12.51
N GLU A 81 7.43 -15.80 -12.86
CA GLU A 81 6.88 -16.05 -14.20
C GLU A 81 7.71 -15.35 -15.27
N LEU A 82 8.01 -14.06 -15.08
CA LEU A 82 8.75 -13.28 -16.07
C LEU A 82 10.19 -13.80 -16.25
N ARG A 83 10.85 -14.19 -15.16
CA ARG A 83 12.18 -14.83 -15.21
C ARG A 83 12.12 -16.15 -15.97
N SER A 84 11.07 -16.95 -15.76
CA SER A 84 10.87 -18.22 -16.48
C SER A 84 10.60 -18.00 -17.97
N GLU A 85 9.85 -16.95 -18.33
CA GLU A 85 9.55 -16.59 -19.73
C GLU A 85 10.74 -16.03 -20.50
N THR A 86 11.60 -15.25 -19.83
CA THR A 86 12.66 -14.47 -20.48
C THR A 86 14.06 -15.05 -20.30
N GLY A 87 14.27 -15.87 -19.27
CA GLY A 87 15.60 -16.32 -18.83
C GLY A 87 16.43 -15.24 -18.14
N ASP A 88 15.89 -14.05 -17.88
CA ASP A 88 16.62 -12.94 -17.28
C ASP A 88 16.70 -13.08 -15.75
N ASN A 89 17.81 -13.63 -15.27
CA ASN A 89 18.09 -13.81 -13.85
C ASN A 89 18.35 -12.49 -13.08
N ALA A 90 18.44 -11.34 -13.76
CA ALA A 90 18.55 -10.05 -13.09
C ALA A 90 17.21 -9.56 -12.53
N LEU A 91 16.08 -10.09 -13.03
CA LEU A 91 14.74 -9.77 -12.52
C LEU A 91 14.60 -10.28 -11.09
N GLN A 92 14.27 -9.42 -10.13
CA GLN A 92 14.19 -9.77 -8.70
C GLN A 92 13.05 -9.05 -7.98
N PHE A 93 12.46 -9.70 -6.98
CA PHE A 93 11.67 -9.02 -5.96
C PHE A 93 12.47 -8.89 -4.65
N ILE A 94 12.53 -7.66 -4.13
CA ILE A 94 13.26 -7.32 -2.91
C ILE A 94 12.26 -6.89 -1.85
N ALA A 95 12.09 -7.73 -0.83
CA ALA A 95 11.34 -7.40 0.37
C ALA A 95 12.21 -6.57 1.31
N VAL A 96 11.68 -5.45 1.82
CA VAL A 96 12.38 -4.56 2.74
C VAL A 96 11.65 -4.49 4.07
N ARG A 97 12.35 -4.80 5.15
CA ARG A 97 11.86 -4.67 6.52
C ARG A 97 12.30 -3.32 7.07
N LEU A 98 11.37 -2.58 7.68
CA LEU A 98 11.59 -1.20 8.13
C LEU A 98 11.30 -1.01 9.63
N PRO A 99 11.98 -1.73 10.54
CA PRO A 99 11.65 -1.66 11.95
C PRO A 99 12.07 -0.33 12.58
N TYR A 100 11.25 0.16 13.51
CA TYR A 100 11.62 1.23 14.43
C TYR A 100 12.19 0.63 15.73
N GLY A 101 13.50 0.39 15.76
CA GLY A 101 14.15 -0.24 16.92
C GLY A 101 13.92 -1.75 16.96
N VAL A 102 13.54 -2.27 18.12
CA VAL A 102 13.14 -3.68 18.31
C VAL A 102 11.62 -3.71 18.36
N GLN A 103 10.97 -4.46 17.47
CA GLN A 103 9.51 -4.56 17.43
C GLN A 103 9.01 -5.91 17.93
N PHE A 104 7.81 -5.91 18.51
CA PHE A 104 7.14 -7.11 19.00
C PHE A 104 6.36 -7.87 17.91
N ASP A 105 6.03 -7.21 16.80
CA ASP A 105 5.34 -7.78 15.61
C ASP A 105 6.30 -8.43 14.60
N GLU A 106 7.54 -8.68 15.02
CA GLU A 106 8.58 -9.34 14.21
C GLU A 106 8.08 -10.64 13.59
N GLN A 107 7.31 -11.43 14.36
CA GLN A 107 6.83 -12.74 13.91
C GLN A 107 5.90 -12.63 12.71
N ASP A 108 4.96 -11.68 12.70
CA ASP A 108 4.03 -11.47 11.59
C ASP A 108 4.79 -11.10 10.30
N CYS A 109 5.85 -10.28 10.44
CA CYS A 109 6.73 -9.92 9.33
C CYS A 109 7.49 -11.15 8.80
N GLN A 110 7.99 -12.01 9.69
CA GLN A 110 8.70 -13.24 9.31
C GLN A 110 7.77 -14.25 8.64
N ASP A 111 6.55 -14.43 9.14
CA ASP A 111 5.54 -15.31 8.57
C ASP A 111 5.14 -14.83 7.17
N ALA A 112 4.96 -13.52 6.99
CA ALA A 112 4.72 -12.92 5.69
C ALA A 112 5.88 -13.18 4.72
N ILE A 113 7.14 -13.00 5.16
CA ILE A 113 8.32 -13.26 4.33
C ILE A 113 8.41 -14.74 3.94
N ALA A 114 8.15 -15.65 4.88
CA ALA A 114 8.14 -17.08 4.63
C ALA A 114 7.08 -17.49 3.62
N PHE A 115 5.89 -16.86 3.68
CA PHE A 115 4.83 -17.07 2.70
C PHE A 115 5.15 -16.48 1.32
N ILE A 116 5.71 -15.28 1.27
CA ILE A 116 6.05 -14.58 0.02
C ILE A 116 7.17 -15.33 -0.70
N GLN A 117 8.23 -15.71 0.03
CA GLN A 117 9.51 -16.24 -0.49
C GLN A 117 10.20 -15.26 -1.44
N PRO A 118 10.54 -14.04 -0.96
CA PRO A 118 11.19 -13.03 -1.80
C PRO A 118 12.59 -13.49 -2.26
N ASP A 119 13.02 -13.06 -3.45
CA ASP A 119 14.39 -13.34 -3.91
C ASP A 119 15.45 -12.77 -2.96
N ARG A 120 15.16 -11.59 -2.37
CA ARG A 120 16.03 -10.93 -1.39
C ARG A 120 15.21 -10.29 -0.27
N VAL A 121 15.76 -10.35 0.93
CA VAL A 121 15.26 -9.63 2.11
C VAL A 121 16.32 -8.64 2.57
N LEU A 122 15.94 -7.38 2.71
CA LEU A 122 16.76 -6.33 3.31
C LEU A 122 16.10 -5.86 4.60
N THR A 123 16.90 -5.51 5.61
CA THR A 123 16.40 -4.88 6.84
C THR A 123 17.08 -3.55 7.03
N VAL A 124 16.28 -2.49 7.14
CA VAL A 124 16.75 -1.11 7.37
C VAL A 124 16.06 -0.58 8.61
N ASN A 125 16.79 -0.49 9.71
CA ASN A 125 16.24 0.06 10.95
C ASN A 125 16.09 1.58 10.83
N ILE A 126 14.86 2.07 10.89
CA ILE A 126 14.56 3.49 10.65
C ILE A 126 14.67 4.34 11.93
N LYS A 127 14.90 3.74 13.10
CA LYS A 127 14.89 4.46 14.39
C LYS A 127 15.87 5.62 14.43
N ALA A 128 17.12 5.40 14.01
CA ALA A 128 18.14 6.43 14.04
C ALA A 128 17.79 7.63 13.13
N ALA A 129 17.30 7.35 11.92
CA ALA A 129 16.91 8.38 10.97
C ALA A 129 15.69 9.19 11.47
N VAL A 130 14.69 8.51 12.01
CA VAL A 130 13.49 9.16 12.57
C VAL A 130 13.84 10.03 13.78
N LEU A 131 14.67 9.54 14.70
CA LEU A 131 15.10 10.32 15.87
C LEU A 131 15.93 11.55 15.49
N ALA A 132 16.82 11.42 14.50
CA ALA A 132 17.59 12.55 14.00
C ALA A 132 16.69 13.61 13.35
N SER A 133 15.69 13.18 12.58
CA SER A 133 14.68 14.07 11.98
C SER A 133 13.84 14.79 13.04
N GLU A 134 13.39 14.07 14.07
CA GLU A 134 12.64 14.66 15.19
C GLU A 134 13.49 15.69 15.95
N GLN A 135 14.77 15.40 16.19
CA GLN A 135 15.69 16.31 16.86
C GLN A 135 15.88 17.61 16.05
N ALA A 136 16.08 17.51 14.73
CA ALA A 136 16.22 18.68 13.87
C ALA A 136 14.97 19.58 13.87
N LEU A 137 13.77 18.98 13.91
CA LEU A 137 12.51 19.73 14.04
C LEU A 137 12.43 20.48 15.38
N ARG A 138 12.84 19.83 16.47
CA ARG A 138 12.86 20.44 17.81
C ARG A 138 13.83 21.62 17.86
N GLU A 139 15.00 21.49 17.24
CA GLU A 139 16.01 22.56 17.13
C GLU A 139 15.51 23.75 16.30
N ALA A 140 14.70 23.49 15.27
CA ALA A 140 14.03 24.52 14.47
C ALA A 140 12.83 25.19 15.20
N GLY A 141 12.57 24.83 16.46
CA GLY A 141 11.46 25.36 17.25
C GLY A 141 10.09 24.74 16.93
N ILE A 142 10.05 23.70 16.09
CA ILE A 142 8.82 22.96 15.76
C ILE A 142 8.63 21.88 16.81
N ARG A 143 7.65 22.06 17.70
CA ARG A 143 7.21 21.00 18.61
C ARG A 143 6.21 20.11 17.89
N ALA A 144 6.48 18.81 17.86
CA ALA A 144 5.48 17.81 17.53
C ALA A 144 4.46 17.73 18.68
N GLU A 145 3.55 18.69 18.76
CA GLU A 145 2.47 18.66 19.75
C GLU A 145 1.45 17.57 19.35
N ARG A 146 1.38 16.51 20.17
CA ARG A 146 0.37 15.43 20.18
C ARG A 146 -0.03 14.86 18.80
N LEU A 147 0.73 13.88 18.32
CA LEU A 147 0.25 12.96 17.27
C LEU A 147 -0.23 11.60 17.78
N CYS A 148 -0.06 11.27 19.07
CA CYS A 148 -0.71 10.11 19.66
C CYS A 148 -0.80 10.26 21.19
N SER A 149 -1.85 10.89 21.69
CA SER A 149 -2.25 10.77 23.10
C SER A 149 -3.68 10.22 23.15
N ARG A 150 -3.79 8.92 22.88
CA ARG A 150 -4.83 8.04 23.42
C ARG A 150 -4.14 6.76 23.90
N GLN A 151 -3.53 6.86 25.07
CA GLN A 151 -3.55 5.83 26.11
C GLN A 151 -3.78 6.55 27.43
#